data_AF-A0A7M7HDG6-F1
#
_entry.id   AF-A0A7M7HDG6-F1
#
_cell.length_a   1.000
_cell.length_b   1.000
_cell.length_c   1.000
_cell.angle_alpha   90.00
_cell.angle_beta   90.00
_cell.angle_gamma   90.00
#
_symmetry.space_group_name_H-M   'P 1'
#
loop_
_entity.id
_entity.type
_entity.pdbx_description
1 polymer ?
#
loop_
_entity_poly.entity_id
_entity_poly.type
_entity_poly.pdbx_seq_one_letter_code
_entity_poly.pdbx_strand_id
1 'polypeptide(L)'
;MQTTSESSIEVKFRSLHSNFEKDLTFLTVPRITDMTPDEPFPRELVEIPANLRLSDPQFHTPRPVDMLVGSGATLSLLSVGQINLSRNGCDLYLQKMQLGWVEVGGINDANNFTAACNLTELRNLMEWFWAIDDISNGPNEATAAEACESHYKKTTIQNADGRYVVRLFFHNG
;
A
#
# COMPACT_ATOMS: atom_id res chain seq x y z
N MET A 1 -13.18 5.21 6.50
CA MET A 1 -13.03 6.53 5.87
C MET A 1 -13.01 6.28 4.37
N GLN A 2 -14.01 6.73 3.62
CA GLN A 2 -14.12 6.49 2.18
C GLN A 2 -13.66 7.76 1.46
N THR A 3 -12.56 7.69 0.71
CA THR A 3 -12.05 8.82 -0.08
C THR A 3 -12.54 8.66 -1.51
N THR A 4 -13.38 9.58 -1.97
CA THR A 4 -13.82 9.69 -3.36
C THR A 4 -13.10 10.85 -4.04
N SER A 5 -12.66 10.65 -5.29
CA SER A 5 -12.10 11.71 -6.11
C SER A 5 -13.12 12.10 -7.18
N GLU A 6 -13.39 13.39 -7.31
CA GLU A 6 -14.37 13.94 -8.25
C GLU A 6 -13.73 14.63 -9.46
N SER A 7 -12.41 14.86 -9.43
CA SER A 7 -11.69 15.51 -10.52
C SER A 7 -10.24 15.07 -10.63
N SER A 8 -9.66 15.27 -11.80
CA SER A 8 -8.25 15.04 -12.09
C SER A 8 -7.59 16.32 -12.59
N ILE A 9 -6.30 16.48 -12.28
CA ILE A 9 -5.47 17.60 -12.76
C ILE A 9 -4.23 17.06 -13.45
N GLU A 10 -3.72 17.80 -14.43
CA GLU A 10 -2.41 17.53 -15.03
C GLU A 10 -1.37 18.47 -14.43
N VAL A 11 -0.27 17.91 -13.93
CA VAL A 11 0.78 18.65 -13.24
C VAL A 11 2.12 18.36 -13.90
N LYS A 12 2.83 19.44 -14.26
CA LYS A 12 4.24 19.42 -14.64
C LYS A 12 5.10 19.72 -13.43
N PHE A 13 6.02 18.83 -13.08
CA PHE A 13 7.05 19.09 -12.07
C PHE A 13 8.46 18.99 -12.67
N ARG A 14 9.39 19.72 -12.05
CA ARG A 14 10.79 19.82 -12.49
C ARG A 14 11.73 19.54 -11.33
N SER A 15 12.85 18.88 -11.62
CA SER A 15 13.94 18.72 -10.66
C SER A 15 14.49 20.07 -10.23
N LEU A 16 14.82 20.20 -8.94
CA LEU A 16 15.53 21.37 -8.42
C LEU A 16 16.97 21.48 -8.92
N HIS A 17 17.55 20.35 -9.37
CA HIS A 17 18.99 20.20 -9.55
C HIS A 17 19.40 19.87 -10.98
N SER A 18 18.43 19.70 -11.88
CA SER A 18 18.63 19.36 -13.29
C SER A 18 17.51 19.92 -14.15
N ASN A 19 17.64 19.81 -15.47
CA ASN A 19 16.58 20.19 -16.42
C ASN A 19 15.51 19.10 -16.59
N PHE A 20 15.55 18.04 -15.77
CA PHE A 20 14.54 16.99 -15.83
C PHE A 20 13.16 17.54 -15.47
N GLU A 21 12.17 17.27 -16.31
CA GLU A 21 10.77 17.57 -16.07
C GLU A 21 9.90 16.37 -16.43
N LYS A 22 8.73 16.29 -15.80
CA LYS A 22 7.76 15.23 -16.07
C LYS A 22 6.34 15.73 -15.84
N ASP A 23 5.45 15.27 -16.72
CA ASP A 23 4.01 15.49 -16.66
C ASP A 23 3.34 14.25 -16.08
N LEU A 24 2.46 14.45 -15.11
CA LEU A 24 1.64 13.39 -14.51
C LEU A 24 0.21 13.89 -14.28
N THR A 25 -0.75 13.00 -14.48
CA THR A 25 -2.14 13.22 -14.11
C THR A 25 -2.39 12.74 -12.68
N PHE A 26 -2.95 13.59 -11.85
CA PHE A 26 -3.30 13.32 -10.46
C PHE A 26 -4.81 13.36 -10.26
N LEU A 27 -5.30 12.49 -9.38
CA LEU A 27 -6.65 12.59 -8.84
C LEU A 27 -6.64 13.55 -7.66
N THR A 28 -7.62 14.44 -7.58
CA THR A 28 -7.73 15.37 -6.45
C THR A 28 -8.50 14.72 -5.32
N VAL A 29 -7.99 14.88 -4.10
CA VAL A 29 -8.64 14.40 -2.88
C VAL A 29 -8.49 15.47 -1.80
N PRO A 30 -9.43 15.59 -0.83
CA PRO A 30 -9.36 16.64 0.19
C PRO A 30 -8.13 16.54 1.09
N ARG A 31 -7.66 15.32 1.36
CA ARG A 31 -6.50 15.05 2.20
C ARG A 31 -5.82 13.77 1.72
N ILE A 32 -4.50 13.85 1.58
CA ILE A 32 -3.67 12.73 1.13
C ILE A 32 -3.16 11.95 2.33
N THR A 33 -2.36 12.60 3.17
CA THR A 33 -1.85 12.07 4.44
C THR A 33 -1.98 13.12 5.54
N ASP A 34 -1.62 12.72 6.75
CA ASP A 34 -1.28 13.64 7.82
C ASP A 34 0.14 14.21 7.56
N MET A 35 0.78 14.78 8.59
CA MET A 35 2.13 15.32 8.42
C MET A 35 3.11 14.19 8.12
N THR A 36 4.08 14.43 7.25
CA THR A 36 5.15 13.48 6.96
C THR A 36 6.50 14.21 7.04
N PRO A 37 7.42 13.77 7.91
CA PRO A 37 7.21 12.79 8.99
C PRO A 37 6.16 13.27 10.03
N ASP A 38 5.59 12.35 10.81
CA ASP A 38 4.61 12.68 11.87
C ASP A 38 5.24 13.54 12.98
N GLU A 39 6.52 13.27 13.29
CA GLU A 39 7.32 14.00 14.26
C GLU A 39 8.60 14.52 13.59
N PRO A 40 9.12 15.69 14.01
CA PRO A 40 10.42 16.15 13.55
C PRO A 40 11.49 15.19 14.04
N PHE A 41 12.37 14.76 13.15
CA PHE A 41 13.53 13.96 13.54
C PHE A 41 14.84 14.74 13.35
N PRO A 42 15.87 14.48 14.18
CA PRO A 42 17.12 15.22 14.08
C PRO A 42 17.83 14.88 12.76
N ARG A 43 18.00 15.90 11.90
CA ARG A 43 18.69 15.77 10.61
C ARG A 43 20.11 15.25 10.78
N GLU A 44 20.74 15.58 11.89
CA GLU A 44 22.13 15.28 12.24
C GLU A 44 22.37 13.78 12.44
N LEU A 45 21.32 12.99 12.71
CA LEU A 45 21.41 11.53 12.81
C LEU A 45 21.63 10.87 11.44
N VAL A 46 21.31 11.57 10.35
CA VAL A 46 21.48 11.08 8.99
C VAL A 46 22.76 11.67 8.41
N GLU A 47 23.81 10.85 8.30
CA GLU A 47 25.08 11.25 7.71
C GLU A 47 24.99 11.28 6.17
N ILE A 48 24.37 12.33 5.64
CA ILE A 48 24.26 12.58 4.20
C ILE A 48 25.57 13.18 3.69
N PRO A 49 26.24 12.57 2.69
CA PRO A 49 27.43 13.17 2.09
C PRO A 49 27.14 14.56 1.51
N ALA A 50 27.98 15.54 1.85
CA ALA A 50 27.74 16.96 1.56
C ALA A 50 27.64 17.31 0.07
N ASN A 51 28.15 16.45 -0.82
CA ASN A 51 28.10 16.64 -2.26
C ASN A 51 26.79 16.16 -2.91
N LEU A 52 25.88 15.55 -2.14
CA LEU A 52 24.61 15.07 -2.67
C LEU A 52 23.54 16.16 -2.67
N ARG A 53 22.76 16.17 -3.74
CA ARG A 53 21.63 17.08 -3.92
C ARG A 53 20.33 16.34 -3.65
N LEU A 54 19.71 16.64 -2.51
CA LEU A 54 18.45 16.02 -2.09
C LEU A 54 17.26 16.56 -2.89
N SER A 55 16.30 15.70 -3.21
CA SER A 55 15.03 16.11 -3.82
C SER A 55 14.19 16.92 -2.84
N ASP A 56 14.23 16.58 -1.55
CA ASP A 56 13.62 17.34 -0.46
C ASP A 56 14.67 17.73 0.60
N PRO A 57 15.22 18.96 0.57
CA PRO A 57 16.16 19.43 1.59
C PRO A 57 15.56 19.53 3.01
N GLN A 58 14.22 19.50 3.12
CA GLN A 58 13.46 19.65 4.37
C GLN A 58 12.78 18.35 4.81
N PHE A 59 13.22 17.18 4.31
CA PHE A 59 12.66 15.86 4.61
C PHE A 59 12.51 15.51 6.11
N HIS A 60 13.26 16.18 6.98
CA HIS A 60 13.25 16.02 8.44
C HIS A 60 12.18 16.86 9.15
N THR A 61 11.51 17.75 8.43
CA THR A 61 10.50 18.67 8.98
C THR A 61 9.09 18.16 8.64
N PRO A 62 8.19 17.98 9.64
CA PRO A 62 6.80 17.59 9.40
C PRO A 62 6.09 18.55 8.46
N ARG A 63 5.57 18.04 7.34
CA ARG A 63 4.80 18.82 6.37
C ARG A 63 3.70 17.96 5.72
N PRO A 64 2.61 18.57 5.24
CA PRO A 64 1.61 17.85 4.46
C PRO A 64 2.21 17.35 3.14
N VAL A 65 1.72 16.20 2.66
CA VAL A 65 2.04 15.69 1.32
C VAL A 65 1.08 16.28 0.31
N ASP A 66 1.61 17.00 -0.69
CA ASP A 66 0.82 17.61 -1.75
C ASP A 66 0.50 16.65 -2.91
N MET A 67 1.37 15.67 -3.16
CA MET A 67 1.26 14.76 -4.32
C MET A 67 1.70 13.34 -3.95
N LEU A 68 0.87 12.35 -4.28
CA LEU A 68 1.27 10.93 -4.27
C LEU A 68 1.52 10.45 -5.69
N VAL A 69 2.73 9.93 -5.91
CA VAL A 69 3.14 9.37 -7.20
C VAL A 69 3.04 7.85 -7.15
N GLY A 70 2.22 7.28 -8.04
CA GLY A 70 2.04 5.84 -8.13
C GLY A 70 3.32 5.09 -8.51
N SER A 71 3.39 3.81 -8.16
CA SER A 71 4.59 2.97 -8.31
C SER A 71 5.17 2.97 -9.72
N GLY A 72 4.35 2.86 -10.77
CA GLY A 72 4.84 2.88 -12.16
C GLY A 72 5.58 4.18 -12.51
N ALA A 73 5.03 5.33 -12.12
CA ALA A 73 5.68 6.62 -12.32
C ALA A 73 6.93 6.75 -11.44
N THR A 74 6.88 6.33 -10.18
CA THR A 74 8.04 6.33 -9.27
C THR A 74 9.19 5.49 -9.79
N LEU A 75 8.92 4.27 -10.29
CA LEU A 75 9.93 3.39 -10.87
C LEU A 75 10.62 4.02 -12.09
N SER A 76 9.87 4.73 -12.93
CA SER A 76 10.45 5.45 -14.09
C SER A 76 11.34 6.64 -13.71
N LEU A 77 11.22 7.15 -12.48
CA LEU A 77 12.06 8.22 -11.95
C LEU A 77 13.33 7.70 -11.28
N LEU A 78 13.40 6.41 -10.96
CA LEU A 78 14.59 5.81 -10.36
C LEU A 78 15.79 5.94 -11.29
N SER A 79 16.96 6.11 -10.70
CA SER A 79 18.23 6.18 -11.39
C SER A 79 19.24 5.26 -10.72
N VAL A 80 20.29 4.88 -11.45
CA VAL A 80 21.36 4.07 -10.87
C VAL A 80 22.08 4.88 -9.79
N GLY A 81 22.09 4.34 -8.57
CA GLY A 81 22.74 4.92 -7.41
C GLY A 81 21.92 4.70 -6.15
N GLN A 82 22.51 4.01 -5.19
CA GLN A 82 21.97 3.82 -3.86
C GLN A 82 23.12 3.92 -2.86
N ILE A 83 22.88 4.57 -1.72
CA ILE A 83 23.83 4.66 -0.62
C ILE A 83 23.14 4.10 0.62
N ASN A 84 23.75 3.10 1.24
CA ASN A 84 23.27 2.53 2.48
C ASN A 84 23.73 3.40 3.66
N LEU A 85 22.77 3.94 4.41
CA LEU A 85 22.97 4.71 5.64
C LEU A 85 22.46 3.96 6.89
N SER A 86 22.11 2.68 6.75
CA SER A 86 21.59 1.82 7.81
C SER A 86 22.54 1.76 9.01
N ARG A 87 21.99 1.97 10.20
CA ARG A 87 22.69 1.88 11.49
C ARG A 87 21.78 1.21 12.52
N ASN A 88 22.37 0.50 13.48
CA ASN A 88 21.64 -0.07 14.62
C ASN A 88 20.40 -0.89 14.24
N GLY A 89 20.45 -1.62 13.12
CA GLY A 89 19.32 -2.44 12.64
C GLY A 89 18.18 -1.66 11.97
N CYS A 90 18.39 -0.39 11.63
CA CYS A 90 17.46 0.40 10.82
C CYS A 90 17.76 0.22 9.33
N ASP A 91 16.73 0.27 8.50
CA ASP A 91 16.87 0.27 7.04
C ASP A 91 16.71 1.69 6.52
N LEU A 92 17.84 2.38 6.28
CA LEU A 92 17.85 3.75 5.75
C LEU A 92 18.79 3.84 4.56
N TYR A 93 18.26 4.30 3.44
CA TYR A 93 18.98 4.38 2.17
C TYR A 93 18.77 5.77 1.54
N LEU A 94 19.78 6.25 0.84
CA LEU A 94 19.59 7.31 -0.16
C LEU A 94 19.46 6.65 -1.52
N GLN A 95 18.34 6.89 -2.20
CA GLN A 95 18.08 6.41 -3.54
C GLN A 95 18.21 7.58 -4.52
N LYS A 96 19.01 7.39 -5.59
CA LYS A 96 19.10 8.37 -6.66
C LYS A 96 17.85 8.30 -7.53
N MET A 97 17.25 9.45 -7.79
CA MET A 97 16.16 9.64 -8.73
C MET A 97 16.51 10.76 -9.71
N GLN A 98 15.76 10.88 -10.80
CA GLN A 98 15.87 11.99 -11.76
C GLN A 98 15.63 13.37 -11.11
N LEU A 99 14.90 13.40 -10.00
CA LEU A 99 14.61 14.62 -9.24
C LEU A 99 15.74 15.04 -8.29
N GLY A 100 16.63 14.13 -7.93
CA GLY A 100 17.61 14.28 -6.84
C GLY A 100 17.74 13.00 -6.04
N TRP A 101 18.47 13.06 -4.92
CA TRP A 101 18.56 11.96 -3.96
C TRP A 101 17.40 12.01 -2.97
N VAL A 102 16.77 10.87 -2.72
CA VAL A 102 15.64 10.74 -1.80
C VAL A 102 16.00 9.75 -0.72
N GLU A 103 15.65 10.05 0.52
CA GLU A 103 15.69 9.15 1.65
C GLU A 103 14.59 8.08 1.54
N VAL A 104 14.96 6.83 1.79
CA VAL A 104 14.06 5.68 1.72
C VAL A 104 14.28 4.82 2.95
N GLY A 105 13.19 4.48 3.63
CA GLY A 105 13.20 3.70 4.85
C GLY A 105 13.05 4.58 6.09
N GLY A 106 13.63 4.17 7.21
CA GLY A 106 13.41 4.84 8.49
C GLY A 106 14.51 4.57 9.50
N ILE A 107 14.49 5.36 10.57
CA ILE A 107 15.37 5.21 11.72
C ILE A 107 14.51 4.67 12.87
N ASN A 108 14.94 3.59 13.49
CA ASN A 108 14.35 3.08 14.71
C ASN A 108 15.04 3.75 15.89
N ASP A 109 14.43 4.80 16.45
CA ASP A 109 14.78 5.24 17.80
C ASP A 109 14.15 4.25 18.78
N ALA A 110 14.93 3.25 19.19
CA ALA A 110 14.50 2.15 20.05
C ALA A 110 14.04 2.58 21.46
N ASN A 111 13.91 3.88 21.75
CA ASN A 111 13.73 4.39 23.11
C ASN A 111 12.33 4.91 23.46
N ASN A 112 11.36 5.04 22.56
CA ASN A 112 10.01 5.53 22.95
C ASN A 112 8.88 5.09 21.99
N PHE A 113 8.84 3.84 21.55
CA PHE A 113 7.61 3.32 20.95
C PHE A 113 6.61 2.98 22.06
N THR A 114 5.77 3.95 22.44
CA THR A 114 4.43 3.57 22.91
C THR A 114 3.74 2.93 21.72
N ALA A 115 3.63 1.61 21.71
CA ALA A 115 2.81 0.90 20.73
C ALA A 115 1.38 1.47 20.83
N ALA A 116 1.03 2.35 19.91
CA ALA A 116 -0.34 2.83 19.75
C ALA A 116 -1.14 1.71 19.08
N CYS A 117 -1.55 0.73 19.88
CA CYS A 117 -2.59 -0.19 19.48
C CYS A 117 -3.92 0.59 19.47
N ASN A 118 -4.29 1.11 18.31
CA ASN A 118 -5.69 1.44 18.07
C ASN A 118 -6.47 0.12 18.01
N LEU A 119 -6.93 -0.34 19.17
CA LEU A 119 -7.95 -1.38 19.26
C LEU A 119 -9.24 -0.78 18.68
N THR A 120 -9.36 -0.86 17.37
CA THR A 120 -10.59 -0.52 16.67
C THR A 120 -11.49 -1.75 16.76
N GLU A 121 -12.71 -1.55 17.28
CA GLU A 121 -13.79 -2.53 17.23
C GLU A 121 -14.11 -2.84 15.76
N LEU A 122 -13.36 -3.77 15.17
CA LEU A 122 -13.36 -4.08 13.74
C LEU A 122 -14.64 -4.79 13.28
N ARG A 123 -15.53 -5.13 14.23
CA ARG A 123 -16.69 -5.98 14.00
C ARG A 123 -17.61 -5.42 12.92
N ASN A 124 -17.97 -4.15 13.02
CA ASN A 124 -18.84 -3.50 12.05
C ASN A 124 -18.17 -3.36 10.67
N LEU A 125 -16.85 -3.18 10.64
CA LEU A 125 -16.08 -3.05 9.40
C LEU A 125 -15.94 -4.41 8.68
N MET A 126 -15.76 -5.49 9.46
CA MET A 126 -15.78 -6.87 8.97
C MET A 126 -17.17 -7.25 8.44
N GLU A 127 -18.23 -6.93 9.18
CA GLU A 127 -19.60 -7.20 8.73
C GLU A 127 -19.92 -6.48 7.42
N TRP A 128 -19.49 -5.22 7.27
CA TRP A 128 -19.60 -4.47 6.02
C TRP A 128 -18.76 -5.06 4.89
N PHE A 129 -17.54 -5.49 5.19
CA PHE A 129 -16.66 -6.11 4.21
C PHE A 129 -17.30 -7.39 3.63
N TRP A 130 -17.83 -8.26 4.50
CA TRP A 130 -18.54 -9.46 4.07
C TRP A 130 -19.83 -9.14 3.34
N ALA A 131 -20.60 -8.13 3.77
CA ALA A 131 -21.83 -7.74 3.08
C ALA A 131 -21.61 -7.13 1.68
N ILE A 132 -20.41 -6.59 1.40
CA ILE A 132 -20.03 -6.07 0.09
C ILE A 132 -19.52 -7.19 -0.82
N ASP A 133 -18.76 -8.14 -0.27
CA ASP A 133 -18.23 -9.29 -1.02
C ASP A 133 -19.30 -10.35 -1.29
N ASP A 134 -20.31 -10.42 -0.42
CA ASP A 134 -21.55 -11.17 -0.61
C ASP A 134 -22.45 -10.38 -1.57
N ILE A 135 -22.08 -10.38 -2.86
CA ILE A 135 -22.97 -10.01 -3.95
C ILE A 135 -24.24 -10.83 -3.73
N SER A 136 -25.33 -10.17 -3.35
CA SER A 136 -26.57 -10.83 -2.97
C SER A 136 -26.94 -11.91 -3.97
N ASN A 137 -26.65 -13.15 -3.58
CA ASN A 137 -26.88 -14.33 -4.37
C ASN A 137 -28.36 -14.33 -4.77
N GLY A 138 -28.65 -14.15 -6.06
CA GLY A 138 -30.03 -14.08 -6.54
C GLY A 138 -30.79 -15.36 -6.16
N PRO A 139 -32.13 -15.39 -6.27
CA PRO A 139 -32.93 -16.57 -5.92
C PRO A 139 -32.48 -17.89 -6.62
N ASN A 140 -31.73 -17.80 -7.72
CA ASN A 140 -31.14 -18.93 -8.42
C ASN A 140 -29.89 -19.53 -7.76
N GLU A 141 -29.14 -18.79 -6.94
CA GLU A 141 -27.94 -19.31 -6.26
C GLU A 141 -28.27 -20.07 -4.98
N ALA A 142 -29.32 -19.68 -4.24
CA ALA A 142 -29.79 -20.43 -3.08
C ALA A 142 -30.18 -21.86 -3.48
N THR A 143 -30.88 -22.00 -4.61
CA THR A 143 -31.27 -23.32 -5.16
C THR A 143 -30.08 -24.11 -5.71
N ALA A 144 -29.09 -23.43 -6.31
CA ALA A 144 -27.85 -24.08 -6.76
C ALA A 144 -26.99 -24.56 -5.58
N ALA A 145 -26.91 -23.78 -4.50
CA ALA A 145 -26.19 -24.13 -3.29
C ALA A 145 -26.82 -25.35 -2.59
N GLU A 146 -28.15 -25.38 -2.44
CA GLU A 146 -28.90 -26.52 -1.89
C GLU A 146 -28.73 -27.79 -2.74
N ALA A 147 -28.74 -27.66 -4.06
CA ALA A 147 -28.50 -28.77 -4.98
C ALA A 147 -27.05 -29.29 -4.88
N CYS A 148 -26.07 -28.38 -4.74
CA CYS A 148 -24.66 -28.71 -4.57
C CYS A 148 -24.42 -29.45 -3.25
N GLU A 149 -24.97 -28.96 -2.14
CA GLU A 149 -24.86 -29.59 -0.83
C GLU A 149 -25.53 -30.97 -0.81
N SER A 150 -26.72 -31.09 -1.41
CA SER A 150 -27.42 -32.37 -1.54
C SER A 150 -26.63 -33.37 -2.40
N HIS A 151 -26.00 -32.90 -3.48
CA HIS A 151 -25.13 -33.73 -4.32
C HIS A 151 -23.90 -34.22 -3.56
N TYR A 152 -23.22 -33.32 -2.85
CA TYR A 152 -22.05 -33.63 -2.03
C TYR A 152 -22.39 -34.67 -0.97
N LYS A 153 -23.47 -34.47 -0.20
CA LYS A 153 -23.94 -35.42 0.82
C LYS A 153 -24.24 -36.81 0.23
N LYS A 154 -24.84 -36.86 -0.96
CA LYS A 154 -25.23 -38.13 -1.60
C LYS A 154 -24.07 -38.87 -2.25
N THR A 155 -23.05 -38.16 -2.72
CA THR A 155 -22.01 -38.74 -3.58
C THR A 155 -20.65 -38.83 -2.92
N THR A 156 -20.49 -38.24 -1.74
CA THR A 156 -19.26 -38.36 -0.95
C THR A 156 -19.26 -39.68 -0.20
N ILE A 157 -18.31 -40.54 -0.54
CA ILE A 157 -18.08 -41.82 0.15
C ILE A 157 -16.65 -41.89 0.66
N GLN A 158 -16.43 -42.65 1.72
CA GLN A 158 -15.09 -43.02 2.16
C GLN A 158 -14.72 -44.38 1.56
N ASN A 159 -13.58 -44.46 0.89
CA ASN A 159 -13.09 -45.72 0.32
C ASN A 159 -12.42 -46.59 1.41
N ALA A 160 -12.07 -47.83 1.06
CA ALA A 160 -11.43 -48.78 2.00
C ALA A 160 -10.06 -48.30 2.52
N ASP A 161 -9.40 -47.38 1.82
CA ASP A 161 -8.13 -46.78 2.22
C ASP A 161 -8.31 -45.52 3.11
N GLY A 162 -9.56 -45.21 3.50
CA GLY A 162 -9.88 -44.08 4.36
C GLY A 162 -9.96 -42.72 3.65
N ARG A 163 -9.83 -42.66 2.32
CA ARG A 163 -9.92 -41.42 1.53
C ARG A 163 -11.36 -41.10 1.16
N TYR A 164 -11.70 -39.82 1.21
CA TYR A 164 -12.99 -39.34 0.71
C TYR A 164 -12.96 -39.22 -0.81
N VAL A 165 -13.95 -39.82 -1.46
CA VAL A 165 -14.20 -39.74 -2.90
C VAL A 165 -15.46 -38.91 -3.08
N VAL A 166 -15.30 -37.76 -3.72
CA VAL A 166 -16.38 -36.80 -4.00
C VAL A 166 -16.67 -36.81 -5.49
N ARG A 167 -17.95 -36.88 -5.87
CA ARG A 167 -18.35 -36.74 -7.27
C ARG A 167 -18.62 -35.27 -7.59
N LEU A 168 -17.99 -34.76 -8.64
CA LEU A 168 -18.24 -33.42 -9.13
C LEU A 168 -19.51 -33.39 -9.98
N PHE A 169 -20.33 -32.36 -9.76
CA PHE A 169 -21.51 -32.09 -10.57
C PHE A 169 -21.09 -31.30 -11.81
N PHE A 170 -21.41 -31.80 -13.01
CA PHE A 170 -21.17 -31.08 -14.26
C PHE A 170 -22.49 -30.47 -14.73
N HIS A 171 -22.50 -29.15 -14.92
CA HIS A 171 -23.57 -28.47 -15.63
C HIS A 171 -23.32 -28.65 -17.13
N ASN A 172 -24.22 -29.33 -17.85
CA ASN A 172 -24.21 -29.26 -19.31
C ASN A 172 -24.79 -27.90 -19.69
N GLY A 173 -23.99 -27.10 -20.39
CA GLY A 173 -24.37 -25.75 -20.84
C GLY A 173 -25.54 -25.69 -21.80
#